data_AF-A0A804I4E8-F1
#
_entry.id   AF-A0A804I4E8-F1
#
_cell.length_a   1.000
_cell.length_b   1.000
_cell.length_c   1.000
_cell.angle_alpha   90.00
_cell.angle_beta   90.00
_cell.angle_gamma   90.00
#
_symmetry.space_group_name_H-M   'P 1'
#
loop_
_entity.id
_entity.type
_entity.pdbx_description
1 polymer ?
#
loop_
_entity_poly.entity_id
_entity_poly.type
_entity_poly.pdbx_seq_one_letter_code
_entity_poly.pdbx_strand_id
1 'polypeptide(L)'
;MLRHKRHADSYWETLVLCFLCLLFFLDRFEGATTVPAEVAALNAILGRWGWTASATSSPAWNISGEPCSGAAIGSTALDDPNFNPGIKCDCSYDNGTTCHITRLL
;
A
#
# COMPACT_ATOMS: atom_id res chain seq x y z
N MET A 1 32.59 -25.62 30.80
CA MET A 1 32.03 -24.25 30.80
C MET A 1 31.81 -23.64 29.41
N LEU A 2 32.06 -24.36 28.29
CA LEU A 2 31.90 -23.85 26.92
C LEU A 2 30.57 -24.23 26.23
N ARG A 3 29.73 -25.06 26.86
CA ARG A 3 28.46 -25.53 26.29
C ARG A 3 27.27 -24.60 26.61
N HIS A 4 27.32 -23.87 27.73
CA HIS A 4 26.26 -22.94 28.14
C HIS A 4 26.31 -21.60 27.40
N LYS A 5 27.49 -21.13 26.96
CA LYS A 5 27.60 -19.89 26.17
C LYS A 5 27.01 -20.03 24.76
N ARG A 6 27.18 -21.19 24.12
CA ARG A 6 26.69 -21.45 22.75
C ARG A 6 25.17 -21.39 22.59
N HIS A 7 24.42 -21.76 23.62
CA HIS A 7 22.96 -21.61 23.62
C HIS A 7 22.54 -20.16 23.82
N ALA A 8 23.36 -19.39 24.52
CA ALA A 8 23.08 -17.99 24.77
C ALA A 8 23.25 -17.13 23.51
N ASP A 9 24.27 -17.47 22.75
CA ASP A 9 24.59 -16.87 21.46
C ASP A 9 23.57 -17.26 20.35
N SER A 10 22.67 -18.22 20.59
CA SER A 10 21.61 -18.59 19.63
C SER A 10 20.30 -17.85 19.88
N TYR A 11 19.98 -17.54 21.14
CA TYR A 11 18.75 -16.80 21.46
C TYR A 11 18.88 -15.32 21.06
N TRP A 12 20.09 -14.75 21.15
CA TRP A 12 20.25 -13.31 20.91
C TRP A 12 20.13 -12.99 19.42
N GLU A 13 20.68 -13.83 18.54
CA GLU A 13 20.53 -13.71 17.08
C GLU A 13 19.07 -13.83 16.66
N THR A 14 18.34 -14.80 17.25
CA THR A 14 16.91 -14.96 16.96
C THR A 14 16.09 -13.79 17.48
N LEU A 15 16.43 -13.21 18.63
CA LEU A 15 15.81 -12.00 19.15
C LEU A 15 16.10 -10.78 18.28
N VAL A 16 17.34 -10.61 17.82
CA VAL A 16 17.76 -9.51 16.94
C VAL A 16 17.07 -9.63 15.58
N LEU A 17 17.04 -10.82 14.98
CA LEU A 17 16.30 -11.08 13.74
C LEU A 17 14.79 -10.83 13.91
N CYS A 18 14.21 -11.24 15.03
CA CYS A 18 12.80 -11.00 15.33
C CYS A 18 12.51 -9.50 15.45
N PHE A 19 13.36 -8.75 16.15
CA PHE A 19 13.23 -7.30 16.30
C PHE A 19 13.41 -6.57 14.96
N LEU A 20 14.40 -6.95 14.15
CA LEU A 20 14.59 -6.41 12.80
C LEU A 20 13.37 -6.71 11.91
N CYS A 21 12.83 -7.92 11.95
CA CYS A 21 11.59 -8.25 11.26
C CYS A 21 10.44 -7.36 11.72
N LEU A 22 10.24 -7.18 13.03
CA LEU A 22 9.19 -6.32 13.58
C LEU A 22 9.36 -4.85 13.13
N LEU A 23 10.59 -4.34 13.06
CA LEU A 23 10.89 -3.01 12.50
C LEU A 23 10.55 -2.92 11.01
N PHE A 24 10.89 -3.94 10.21
CA PHE A 24 10.49 -4.02 8.80
C PHE A 24 8.97 -4.11 8.58
N PHE A 25 8.20 -4.56 9.57
CA PHE A 25 6.73 -4.52 9.53
C PHE A 25 6.15 -3.18 10.01
N LEU A 26 6.84 -2.45 10.89
CA LEU A 26 6.42 -1.12 11.34
C LEU A 26 6.47 -0.07 10.22
N ASP A 27 7.43 -0.18 9.29
CA ASP A 27 7.54 0.71 8.12
C ASP A 27 6.50 0.42 7.03
N ARG A 28 5.79 -0.73 7.10
CA ARG A 28 4.65 -1.01 6.23
C ARG A 28 3.41 -0.41 6.86
N PHE A 29 3.29 0.91 6.78
CA PHE A 29 2.05 1.57 7.12
C PHE A 29 0.97 1.16 6.10
N GLU A 30 0.22 0.10 6.41
CA GLU A 30 -1.14 -0.15 5.92
C GLU A 30 -2.14 0.86 6.53
N GLY A 31 -1.71 2.04 6.96
CA GLY A 31 -2.50 2.93 7.81
C GLY A 31 -2.90 4.26 7.19
N ALA A 32 -2.45 4.57 5.97
CA ALA A 32 -2.90 5.75 5.26
C ALA A 32 -4.15 5.36 4.50
N THR A 33 -5.29 5.90 4.92
CA THR A 33 -6.60 5.49 4.38
C THR A 33 -7.10 6.53 3.39
N THR A 34 -7.59 6.08 2.25
CA THR A 34 -8.32 6.97 1.33
C THR A 34 -9.66 7.32 1.94
N VAL A 35 -10.05 8.59 1.79
CA VAL A 35 -11.33 9.08 2.30
C VAL A 35 -12.49 8.25 1.74
N PRO A 36 -13.38 7.67 2.58
CA PRO A 36 -14.43 6.75 2.12
C PRO A 36 -15.34 7.33 1.03
N ALA A 37 -15.60 8.65 1.07
CA ALA A 37 -16.39 9.33 0.06
C ALA A 37 -15.71 9.34 -1.33
N GLU A 38 -14.38 9.48 -1.37
CA GLU A 38 -13.61 9.45 -2.60
C GLU A 38 -13.54 8.03 -3.17
N VAL A 39 -13.39 7.01 -2.30
CA VAL A 39 -13.48 5.60 -2.70
C VAL A 39 -14.85 5.29 -3.31
N ALA A 40 -15.93 5.77 -2.68
CA ALA A 40 -17.29 5.60 -3.21
C ALA A 40 -17.48 6.30 -4.56
N ALA A 41 -16.96 7.53 -4.70
CA ALA A 41 -17.02 8.28 -5.95
C ALA A 41 -16.22 7.57 -7.08
N LEU A 42 -15.01 7.11 -6.78
CA LEU A 42 -14.18 6.36 -7.71
C LEU A 42 -14.91 5.09 -8.19
N ASN A 43 -15.45 4.29 -7.27
CA ASN A 43 -16.20 3.08 -7.60
C ASN A 43 -17.43 3.37 -8.46
N ALA A 44 -18.13 4.48 -8.21
CA ALA A 44 -19.26 4.89 -9.02
C ALA A 44 -18.85 5.26 -10.46
N ILE A 45 -17.71 5.94 -10.64
CA ILE A 45 -17.18 6.29 -11.96
C ILE A 45 -16.76 5.02 -12.72
N LEU A 46 -15.98 4.15 -12.09
CA LEU A 46 -15.50 2.91 -12.68
C LEU A 46 -16.65 1.98 -13.06
N GLY A 47 -17.66 1.87 -12.20
CA GLY A 47 -18.88 1.12 -12.49
C GLY A 47 -19.60 1.62 -13.75
N ARG A 48 -19.64 2.94 -13.98
CA ARG A 48 -20.21 3.53 -15.20
C ARG A 48 -19.36 3.26 -16.44
N TRP A 49 -18.05 3.15 -16.28
CA TRP A 49 -17.12 2.81 -17.36
C TRP A 49 -17.07 1.30 -17.64
N GLY A 50 -17.73 0.47 -16.83
CA GLY A 50 -17.68 -0.99 -16.94
C GLY A 50 -16.43 -1.64 -16.34
N TRP A 51 -15.65 -0.88 -15.57
CA TRP A 51 -14.47 -1.37 -14.88
C TRP A 51 -14.89 -1.94 -13.53
N THR A 52 -14.77 -3.25 -13.40
CA THR A 52 -14.99 -3.96 -12.13
C THR A 52 -13.67 -4.53 -11.63
N ALA A 53 -13.60 -4.86 -10.34
CA ALA A 53 -12.44 -5.55 -9.77
C ALA A 53 -12.08 -6.86 -10.52
N SER A 54 -13.04 -7.49 -11.20
CA SER A 54 -12.82 -8.65 -12.06
C SER A 54 -12.38 -8.31 -13.49
N ALA A 55 -12.73 -7.12 -13.99
CA ALA A 55 -12.39 -6.68 -15.35
C ALA A 55 -10.97 -6.11 -15.45
N THR A 56 -10.37 -5.78 -14.31
CA THR A 56 -9.08 -5.12 -14.23
C THR A 56 -8.10 -6.02 -13.50
N SER A 57 -7.27 -6.73 -14.27
CA SER A 57 -6.09 -7.42 -13.75
C SER A 57 -4.91 -6.47 -13.54
N SER A 58 -5.13 -5.15 -13.59
CA SER A 58 -4.04 -4.18 -13.51
C SER A 58 -3.44 -4.19 -12.10
N PRO A 59 -2.14 -4.51 -11.95
CA PRO A 59 -1.46 -4.44 -10.66
C PRO A 59 -1.22 -2.99 -10.19
N ALA A 60 -1.77 -2.00 -10.90
CA ALA A 60 -1.53 -0.58 -10.66
C ALA A 60 -1.92 -0.13 -9.25
N TRP A 61 -3.11 -0.52 -8.79
CA TRP A 61 -3.68 -0.14 -7.50
C TRP A 61 -4.86 -1.06 -7.12
N ASN A 62 -5.15 -1.17 -5.82
CA ASN A 62 -6.10 -2.16 -5.32
C ASN A 62 -7.56 -1.64 -5.37
N ILE A 63 -8.26 -1.93 -6.47
CA ILE A 63 -9.68 -1.56 -6.68
C ILE A 63 -10.59 -2.12 -5.58
N SER A 64 -10.31 -3.34 -5.12
CA SER A 64 -11.09 -4.04 -4.08
C SER A 64 -10.72 -3.63 -2.65
N GLY A 65 -9.69 -2.81 -2.46
CA GLY A 65 -9.13 -2.47 -1.15
C GLY A 65 -8.79 -0.99 -1.07
N GLU A 66 -7.56 -0.68 -0.64
CA GLU A 66 -7.05 0.69 -0.54
C GLU A 66 -6.55 1.20 -1.90
N PRO A 67 -7.28 2.09 -2.59
CA PRO A 67 -6.92 2.53 -3.93
C PRO A 67 -5.64 3.37 -3.96
N CYS A 68 -5.31 4.11 -2.90
CA CYS A 68 -4.08 4.89 -2.81
C CYS A 68 -2.89 4.04 -2.36
N SER A 69 -2.61 2.98 -3.13
CA SER A 69 -1.49 2.07 -2.93
C SER A 69 -0.72 1.84 -4.24
N GLY A 70 0.49 1.27 -4.15
CA GLY A 70 1.27 0.90 -5.33
C GLY A 70 1.58 2.09 -6.26
N ALA A 71 1.18 1.99 -7.53
CA ALA A 71 1.46 3.01 -8.54
C ALA A 71 0.71 4.33 -8.30
N ALA A 72 -0.39 4.31 -7.53
CA ALA A 72 -1.19 5.49 -7.21
C ALA A 72 -0.43 6.52 -6.35
N ILE A 73 0.49 6.06 -5.51
CA ILE A 73 1.36 6.91 -4.65
C ILE A 73 2.81 6.97 -5.14
N GLY A 74 3.16 6.14 -6.14
CA GLY A 74 4.50 6.08 -6.72
C GLY A 74 4.79 7.18 -7.76
N SER A 75 5.96 7.12 -8.39
CA SER A 75 6.39 8.04 -9.44
C SER A 75 5.89 7.69 -10.84
N THR A 76 5.13 6.61 -10.98
CA THR A 76 4.54 6.14 -12.24
C THR A 76 3.73 7.25 -12.92
N ALA A 77 3.80 7.39 -14.25
CA ALA A 77 3.00 8.38 -14.94
C ALA A 77 1.50 8.03 -14.86
N LEU A 78 0.63 9.06 -14.78
CA LEU A 78 -0.83 8.87 -14.72
C LEU A 78 -1.38 8.23 -16.01
N ASP A 79 -0.75 8.50 -17.14
CA ASP A 79 -1.14 8.08 -18.49
C ASP A 79 -0.34 6.88 -19.02
N ASP A 80 0.36 6.18 -18.12
CA ASP A 80 1.03 4.93 -18.50
C ASP A 80 -0.04 3.92 -18.97
N PRO A 81 0.06 3.42 -20.23
CA PRO A 81 -0.96 2.54 -20.79
C PRO A 81 -1.07 1.19 -20.05
N ASN A 82 -0.05 0.80 -19.27
CA ASN A 82 -0.10 -0.40 -18.45
C ASN A 82 -0.94 -0.23 -17.17
N PHE A 83 -1.24 1.02 -16.80
CA PHE A 83 -1.93 1.39 -15.56
C PHE A 83 -3.21 2.19 -15.82
N ASN A 84 -3.91 1.89 -16.92
CA ASN A 84 -5.25 2.41 -17.22
C ASN A 84 -6.30 1.54 -16.49
N PRO A 85 -7.22 2.11 -15.68
CA PRO A 85 -7.40 3.53 -15.42
C PRO A 85 -6.37 4.01 -14.41
N GLY A 86 -5.82 5.20 -14.68
CA GLY A 86 -4.76 5.77 -13.86
C GLY A 86 -5.36 6.56 -12.71
N ILE A 87 -4.86 6.38 -11.49
CA ILE A 87 -5.14 7.32 -10.40
C ILE A 87 -3.85 7.86 -9.80
N LYS A 88 -3.93 9.06 -9.20
CA LYS A 88 -2.89 9.60 -8.34
C LYS A 88 -3.44 10.06 -7.01
N CYS A 89 -2.66 9.79 -5.98
CA CYS A 89 -2.99 10.12 -4.62
C CYS A 89 -1.96 11.03 -3.98
N ASP A 90 -2.43 11.87 -3.07
CA ASP A 90 -1.61 12.64 -2.14
C ASP A 90 -1.93 12.17 -0.73
N CYS A 91 -0.94 11.60 -0.07
CA CYS A 91 -1.03 11.08 1.30
C CYS A 91 -0.29 11.96 2.31
N SER A 92 -0.01 13.23 1.99
CA SER A 92 0.64 14.16 2.92
C SER A 92 -0.28 14.67 4.04
N TYR A 93 -1.57 14.33 3.98
CA TYR A 93 -2.59 14.81 4.91
C TYR A 93 -2.55 14.05 6.24
N ASP A 94 -3.00 14.72 7.31
CA ASP A 94 -3.10 14.18 8.66
C ASP A 94 -1.84 13.42 9.11
N ASN A 95 -0.68 14.04 8.90
CA ASN A 95 0.64 13.46 9.20
C ASN A 95 0.91 12.11 8.50
N GLY A 96 0.42 11.93 7.28
CA GLY A 96 0.62 10.69 6.52
C GLY A 96 -0.48 9.65 6.72
N THR A 97 -1.56 9.96 7.44
CA THR A 97 -2.62 9.00 7.79
C THR A 97 -3.87 9.07 6.90
N THR A 98 -3.99 10.13 6.11
CA THR A 98 -5.10 10.31 5.16
C THR A 98 -4.56 10.49 3.75
N CYS A 99 -5.13 9.74 2.81
CA CYS A 99 -4.85 9.87 1.38
C CYS A 99 -6.05 10.48 0.65
N HIS A 100 -5.75 11.33 -0.32
CA HIS A 100 -6.74 11.91 -1.22
C HIS A 100 -6.43 11.55 -2.67
N ILE A 101 -7.43 11.11 -3.41
CA ILE A 101 -7.36 10.93 -4.86
C ILE A 101 -7.35 12.33 -5.48
N THR A 102 -6.23 12.69 -6.10
CA THR A 102 -6.04 14.01 -6.72
C THR A 102 -6.24 14.00 -8.22
N ARG A 103 -6.08 12.84 -8.87
CA ARG A 103 -6.24 12.68 -10.32
C ARG A 103 -6.79 11.31 -10.69
N LEU A 104 -7.54 11.27 -11.80
CA LEU A 104 -8.09 10.08 -12.44
C LEU A 104 -7.97 10.28 -13.96
N LEU A 105 -7.50 9.25 -14.66
CA LEU A 105 -7.43 9.17 -16.12
C LEU A 105 -8.10 7.89 -16.61
#